data_AF-A0A451ASC7-F1
#
_entry.id   AF-A0A451ASC7-F1
#
_cell.length_a   1.000
_cell.length_b   1.000
_cell.length_c   1.000
_cell.angle_alpha   90.00
_cell.angle_beta   90.00
_cell.angle_gamma   90.00
#
_symmetry.space_group_name_H-M   'P 1'
#
loop_
_entity.id
_entity.type
_entity.pdbx_description
1 polymer ?
#
loop_
_entity_poly.entity_id
_entity_poly.type
_entity_poly.pdbx_seq_one_letter_code
_entity_poly.pdbx_strand_id
1 'polypeptide(L)'
;MTSLTEKEVVHSLRSHLPRLLRSDPSLGESILAVTREHFPTKVETEDRFTRMLDELAREREAQDRKWAEQKAEDKRKWEESNQRFDEVHREIMAQSKKLDRSIGALGSRWGLQSEKAFRDALA
;
A
#
# COMPACT_ATOMS: atom_id res chain seq x y z
N MET A 1 -20.03 18.31 -63.58
CA MET A 1 -19.77 16.96 -63.05
C MET A 1 -19.04 17.14 -61.73
N THR A 2 -19.80 17.21 -60.65
CA THR A 2 -19.39 17.62 -59.31
C THR A 2 -18.40 16.61 -58.71
N SER A 3 -17.19 17.10 -58.44
CA SER A 3 -16.22 16.44 -57.55
C SER A 3 -16.84 16.43 -56.15
N LEU A 4 -17.40 15.29 -55.73
CA LEU A 4 -17.79 15.06 -54.35
C LEU A 4 -16.54 15.22 -53.48
N THR A 5 -16.62 16.09 -52.49
CA THR A 5 -15.52 16.35 -51.57
C THR A 5 -15.25 15.09 -50.74
N GLU A 6 -14.00 14.83 -50.37
CA GLU A 6 -13.61 13.67 -49.53
C GLU A 6 -14.52 13.49 -48.30
N LYS A 7 -14.97 14.61 -47.73
CA LYS A 7 -15.88 14.64 -46.58
C LYS A 7 -17.26 14.07 -46.88
N GLU A 8 -17.81 14.32 -48.07
CA GLU A 8 -19.10 13.78 -48.50
C GLU A 8 -19.00 12.29 -48.79
N VAL A 9 -17.88 11.83 -49.35
CA VAL A 9 -17.60 10.41 -49.58
C VAL A 9 -17.49 9.66 -48.25
N VAL A 10 -16.73 10.20 -47.29
CA VAL A 10 -16.60 9.62 -45.95
C VAL A 10 -17.95 9.59 -45.22
N HIS A 11 -18.76 10.64 -45.34
CA HIS A 11 -20.08 10.69 -44.69
C HIS A 11 -21.08 9.68 -45.30
N SER A 12 -21.08 9.55 -46.62
CA SER A 12 -21.91 8.57 -47.32
C SER A 12 -21.48 7.14 -47.01
N LEU A 13 -20.18 6.87 -46.93
CA LEU A 13 -19.64 5.58 -46.48
C LEU A 13 -20.06 5.27 -45.06
N ARG A 14 -19.93 6.22 -44.11
CA ARG A 14 -20.24 6.00 -42.68
C ARG A 14 -21.72 5.65 -42.44
N SER A 15 -22.62 6.21 -43.24
CA SER A 15 -24.07 5.99 -43.13
C SER A 15 -24.52 4.68 -43.78
N HIS A 16 -23.84 4.22 -44.83
CA HIS A 16 -24.22 3.03 -45.59
C HIS A 16 -23.44 1.76 -45.20
N LEU A 17 -22.24 1.90 -44.63
CA LEU A 17 -21.40 0.79 -44.13
C LEU A 17 -22.14 -0.22 -43.24
N PRO A 18 -22.95 0.22 -42.24
CA PRO A 18 -23.64 -0.73 -41.35
C PRO A 18 -24.67 -1.60 -42.07
N ARG A 19 -25.23 -1.10 -43.18
CA ARG A 19 -26.18 -1.86 -44.01
C ARG A 19 -25.45 -2.78 -44.98
N LEU A 20 -24.35 -2.31 -45.58
CA LEU A 20 -23.52 -3.11 -46.49
C LEU A 20 -22.86 -4.30 -45.79
N LEU A 21 -22.45 -4.14 -44.53
CA LEU A 21 -21.91 -5.22 -43.70
C LEU A 21 -22.90 -6.35 -43.41
N ARG A 22 -24.21 -6.11 -43.52
CA ARG A 22 -25.24 -7.16 -43.33
C ARG A 22 -25.58 -7.88 -44.63
N SER A 23 -25.36 -7.23 -45.76
CA SER A 23 -25.76 -7.74 -47.08
C SER A 23 -24.62 -8.47 -47.80
N ASP A 24 -23.36 -8.17 -47.47
CA ASP A 24 -22.19 -8.76 -48.12
C ASP A 24 -21.17 -9.30 -47.09
N PRO A 25 -21.11 -10.63 -46.91
CA PRO A 25 -20.15 -11.29 -46.01
C PRO A 25 -18.68 -11.06 -46.39
N SER A 26 -18.38 -10.88 -47.68
CA SER A 26 -17.00 -10.71 -48.18
C SER A 26 -16.40 -9.37 -47.73
N LEU A 27 -17.24 -8.33 -47.65
CA LEU A 27 -16.87 -7.02 -47.13
C LEU A 27 -16.50 -7.11 -45.63
N GLY A 28 -17.23 -7.94 -44.87
CA GLY A 28 -16.94 -8.22 -43.47
C GLY A 28 -15.59 -8.92 -43.27
N GLU A 29 -15.28 -9.91 -44.10
CA GLU A 29 -13.97 -10.58 -44.08
C GLU A 29 -12.82 -9.63 -44.44
N SER A 30 -13.02 -8.76 -45.43
CA SER A 30 -12.01 -7.78 -45.83
C SER A 30 -11.73 -6.75 -44.73
N ILE A 31 -12.76 -6.30 -43.99
CA ILE A 31 -12.57 -5.43 -42.81
C ILE A 31 -11.93 -6.19 -41.66
N LEU A 32 -12.29 -7.46 -41.42
CA LEU A 32 -11.65 -8.31 -40.43
C LEU A 32 -10.15 -8.52 -40.74
N ALA A 33 -9.78 -8.65 -42.02
CA ALA A 33 -8.39 -8.76 -42.43
C ALA A 33 -7.59 -7.48 -42.12
N VAL A 34 -8.14 -6.31 -42.44
CA VAL A 34 -7.50 -5.01 -42.16
C VAL A 34 -7.44 -4.71 -40.65
N THR A 35 -8.48 -5.06 -39.90
CA THR A 35 -8.50 -4.86 -38.45
C THR A 35 -7.56 -5.82 -37.72
N ARG A 36 -7.37 -7.05 -38.20
CA ARG A 36 -6.37 -7.99 -37.64
C ARG A 36 -4.91 -7.52 -37.80
N GLU A 37 -4.63 -6.63 -38.75
CA GLU A 37 -3.31 -6.01 -38.88
C GLU A 37 -3.01 -5.03 -37.73
N HIS A 38 -4.05 -4.43 -37.16
CA HIS A 38 -3.93 -3.38 -36.15
C HIS A 38 -4.36 -3.83 -34.74
N PHE A 39 -5.18 -4.88 -34.63
CA PHE A 39 -5.72 -5.37 -33.38
C PHE A 39 -5.38 -6.86 -33.16
N PRO A 40 -4.87 -7.23 -31.98
CA PRO A 40 -4.65 -8.62 -31.63
C PRO A 40 -5.94 -9.42 -31.67
N THR A 41 -5.84 -10.71 -31.93
CA THR A 41 -6.99 -11.60 -31.84
C THR A 41 -7.48 -11.71 -30.38
N LYS A 42 -8.74 -12.11 -30.22
CA LYS A 42 -9.32 -12.37 -28.90
C LYS A 42 -8.48 -13.41 -28.12
N VAL A 43 -8.00 -14.45 -28.80
CA VAL A 43 -7.17 -15.51 -28.20
C VAL A 43 -5.83 -14.98 -27.70
N GLU A 44 -5.12 -14.18 -28.50
CA GLU A 44 -3.84 -13.58 -28.08
C GLU A 44 -4.02 -12.61 -26.90
N THR A 45 -5.14 -11.91 -26.88
CA THR A 45 -5.51 -10.99 -25.82
C THR A 45 -5.79 -11.75 -24.52
N GLU A 46 -6.59 -12.81 -24.58
CA GLU A 46 -6.89 -13.69 -23.43
C GLU A 46 -5.63 -14.41 -22.91
N ASP A 47 -4.72 -14.86 -23.79
CA ASP A 47 -3.45 -15.46 -23.40
C ASP A 47 -2.56 -14.48 -22.63
N ARG A 48 -2.41 -13.24 -23.14
CA ARG A 48 -1.66 -12.18 -22.44
C ARG A 48 -2.30 -11.84 -21.10
N PHE A 49 -3.62 -11.74 -21.03
CA PHE A 49 -4.31 -11.46 -19.77
C PHE A 49 -4.12 -12.57 -18.75
N THR A 50 -4.20 -13.83 -19.18
CA THR A 50 -3.99 -14.99 -18.30
C THR A 50 -2.58 -14.98 -17.74
N ARG A 51 -1.56 -14.76 -18.59
CA ARG A 51 -0.16 -14.64 -18.16
C ARG A 51 0.04 -13.51 -17.15
N MET A 52 -0.53 -12.35 -17.42
CA MET A 52 -0.41 -11.19 -16.53
C MET A 52 -1.08 -11.45 -15.16
N LEU A 53 -2.24 -12.13 -15.14
CA LEU A 53 -2.93 -12.48 -13.89
C LEU A 53 -2.15 -13.51 -13.08
N ASP A 54 -1.53 -14.49 -13.73
CA ASP A 54 -0.68 -15.48 -13.07
C ASP A 54 0.57 -14.83 -12.47
N GLU A 55 1.18 -13.87 -13.18
CA GLU A 55 2.30 -13.09 -12.66
C GLU A 55 1.87 -12.26 -11.43
N LEU A 56 0.74 -11.56 -11.51
CA LEU A 56 0.16 -10.81 -10.39
C LEU A 56 -0.13 -11.70 -9.18
N ALA A 57 -0.64 -12.91 -9.40
CA ALA A 57 -0.89 -13.87 -8.32
C ALA A 57 0.41 -14.27 -7.62
N ARG A 58 1.47 -14.58 -8.37
CA ARG A 58 2.79 -14.92 -7.82
C ARG A 58 3.43 -13.76 -7.08
N GLU A 59 3.32 -12.55 -7.62
CA GLU A 59 3.84 -11.35 -6.96
C GLU A 59 3.11 -11.08 -5.65
N ARG A 60 1.78 -11.26 -5.63
CA ARG A 60 0.99 -11.12 -4.41
C ARG A 60 1.39 -12.14 -3.35
N GLU A 61 1.54 -13.42 -3.71
CA GLU A 61 2.02 -14.44 -2.78
C GLU A 61 3.44 -14.14 -2.25
N ALA A 62 4.32 -13.61 -3.11
CA ALA A 62 5.65 -13.19 -2.69
C ALA A 62 5.62 -11.98 -1.75
N GLN A 63 4.76 -10.99 -2.01
CA GLN A 63 4.55 -9.85 -1.11
C GLN A 63 3.95 -10.30 0.23
N ASP A 64 2.93 -11.16 0.21
CA ASP A 64 2.28 -11.65 1.42
C ASP A 64 3.28 -12.40 2.33
N ARG A 65 4.20 -13.18 1.73
CA ARG A 65 5.30 -13.81 2.48
C ARG A 65 6.25 -12.79 3.09
N LYS A 66 6.74 -11.83 2.30
CA LYS A 66 7.63 -10.77 2.81
C LYS A 66 6.97 -9.95 3.92
N TRP A 67 5.68 -9.66 3.77
CA TRP A 67 4.89 -8.92 4.75
C TRP A 67 4.74 -9.73 6.05
N ALA A 68 4.47 -11.03 5.94
CA ALA A 68 4.39 -11.91 7.10
C ALA A 68 5.73 -12.00 7.85
N GLU A 69 6.85 -12.12 7.12
CA GLU A 69 8.20 -12.13 7.68
C GLU A 69 8.54 -10.82 8.40
N GLN A 70 8.31 -9.67 7.75
CA GLN A 70 8.52 -8.36 8.37
C GLN A 70 7.67 -8.18 9.63
N LYS A 71 6.38 -8.55 9.57
CA LYS A 71 5.49 -8.44 10.72
C LYS A 71 5.95 -9.32 11.89
N ALA A 72 6.50 -10.49 11.61
CA ALA A 72 7.06 -11.37 12.63
C ALA A 72 8.35 -10.77 13.24
N GLU A 73 9.23 -10.20 12.42
CA GLU A 73 10.44 -9.52 12.89
C GLU A 73 10.12 -8.29 13.73
N ASP A 74 9.21 -7.44 13.26
CA ASP A 74 8.77 -6.24 13.99
C ASP A 74 8.15 -6.62 15.33
N LYS A 75 7.34 -7.68 15.37
CA LYS A 75 6.78 -8.19 16.63
C LYS A 75 7.89 -8.60 17.61
N ARG A 76 8.92 -9.31 17.14
CA ARG A 76 10.06 -9.70 17.98
C ARG A 76 10.84 -8.49 18.49
N LYS A 77 11.15 -7.52 17.62
CA LYS A 77 11.83 -6.28 18.01
C LYS A 77 11.01 -5.48 19.01
N TRP A 78 9.69 -5.44 18.83
CA TRP A 78 8.78 -4.79 19.76
C TRP A 78 8.79 -5.45 21.14
N GLU A 79 8.69 -6.78 21.19
CA GLU A 79 8.76 -7.56 22.44
C GLU A 79 10.10 -7.34 23.17
N GLU A 80 11.23 -7.41 22.45
CA GLU A 80 12.55 -7.16 23.02
C GLU A 80 12.70 -5.73 23.53
N SER A 81 12.23 -4.74 22.77
CA SER A 81 12.26 -3.32 23.17
C SER A 81 11.40 -3.10 24.41
N ASN A 82 10.22 -3.72 24.48
CA ASN A 82 9.33 -3.61 25.63
C ASN A 82 9.97 -4.22 26.89
N GLN A 83 10.63 -5.37 26.77
CA GLN A 83 11.36 -5.98 27.89
C GLN A 83 12.49 -5.08 28.41
N ARG A 84 13.27 -4.48 27.49
CA ARG A 84 14.32 -3.51 27.86
C ARG A 84 13.72 -2.28 28.54
N PHE A 85 12.60 -1.78 28.03
CA PHE A 85 11.90 -0.65 28.64
C PHE A 85 11.42 -0.98 30.05
N ASP A 86 10.83 -2.16 30.26
CA ASP A 86 10.37 -2.62 31.58
C ASP A 86 11.53 -2.78 32.57
N GLU A 87 12.71 -3.20 32.10
CA GLU A 87 13.94 -3.25 32.91
C GLU A 87 14.43 -1.87 33.31
N VAL A 88 14.61 -0.97 32.34
CA VAL A 88 15.02 0.42 32.59
C VAL A 88 14.03 1.12 33.51
N HIS A 89 12.72 0.92 33.31
CA HIS A 89 11.69 1.48 34.17
C HIS A 89 11.83 0.97 35.61
N ARG A 90 12.09 -0.33 35.82
CA ARG A 90 12.35 -0.88 37.16
C ARG A 90 13.58 -0.25 37.81
N GLU A 91 14.66 -0.05 37.07
CA GLU A 91 15.87 0.59 37.59
C GLU A 91 15.60 2.05 38.00
N ILE A 92 14.91 2.83 37.17
CA ILE A 92 14.51 4.20 37.48
C ILE A 92 13.67 4.25 38.76
N MET A 93 12.70 3.35 38.90
CA MET A 93 11.87 3.29 40.11
C MET A 93 12.67 2.90 41.36
N ALA A 94 13.65 2.00 41.22
CA ALA A 94 14.55 1.64 42.31
C ALA A 94 15.44 2.82 42.74
N GLN A 95 15.96 3.58 41.77
CA GLN A 95 16.73 4.80 42.02
C GLN A 95 15.88 5.88 42.69
N SER A 96 14.67 6.14 42.19
CA SER A 96 13.71 7.07 42.79
C SER A 96 13.43 6.70 44.26
N LYS A 97 13.16 5.44 44.55
CA LYS A 97 12.97 4.97 45.95
C LYS A 97 14.19 5.18 46.83
N LYS A 98 15.40 5.02 46.29
CA LYS A 98 16.65 5.28 47.03
C LYS A 98 16.81 6.77 47.32
N LEU A 99 16.51 7.61 46.34
CA LEU A 99 16.53 9.07 46.49
C LEU A 99 15.53 9.52 47.55
N ASP A 100 14.27 9.05 47.51
CA ASP A 100 13.25 9.37 48.50
C ASP A 100 13.66 9.01 49.93
N ARG A 101 14.27 7.84 50.12
CA ARG A 101 14.82 7.40 51.40
C ARG A 101 15.97 8.29 51.87
N SER A 102 16.88 8.64 50.96
CA SER A 102 18.02 9.51 51.29
C SER A 102 17.57 10.92 51.66
N ILE A 103 16.59 11.46 50.94
CA ILE A 103 15.97 12.75 51.24
C ILE A 103 15.28 12.68 52.60
N GLY A 104 14.47 11.66 52.87
CA GLY A 104 13.81 11.51 54.18
C GLY A 104 14.78 11.34 55.36
N ALA A 105 15.91 10.66 55.15
CA ALA A 105 16.96 10.53 56.15
C ALA A 105 17.68 11.86 56.42
N LEU A 106 17.97 12.64 55.36
CA LEU A 106 18.55 13.98 55.48
C LEU A 106 17.58 14.95 56.16
N GLY A 107 16.31 14.91 55.78
CA GLY A 107 15.22 15.67 56.41
C GLY A 107 15.06 15.41 57.89
N SER A 108 15.12 14.13 58.28
CA SER A 108 15.08 13.72 59.69
C SER A 108 16.24 14.31 60.51
N ARG A 109 17.39 14.58 59.87
CA ARG A 109 18.57 15.20 60.52
C ARG A 109 18.43 16.72 60.66
N TRP A 110 17.59 17.38 59.86
CA TRP A 110 17.41 18.84 59.87
C TRP A 110 16.10 19.33 60.51
N GLY A 111 15.17 18.42 60.83
CA GLY A 111 13.95 18.70 61.59
C GLY A 111 12.68 18.84 60.73
N LEU A 112 11.51 18.57 61.33
CA LEU A 112 10.21 18.43 60.62
C LEU A 112 9.75 19.68 59.86
N GLN A 113 10.03 20.88 60.38
CA GLN A 113 9.61 22.13 59.74
C GLN A 113 10.48 22.45 58.50
N SER A 114 11.78 22.19 58.58
CA SER A 114 12.73 22.35 57.48
C SER A 114 12.52 21.30 56.39
N GLU A 115 12.24 20.04 56.77
CA GLU A 115 11.94 18.95 55.83
C GLU A 115 10.64 19.20 55.05
N LYS A 116 9.59 19.71 55.71
CA LYS A 116 8.34 20.05 55.04
C LYS A 116 8.55 21.13 53.96
N ALA A 117 9.24 22.22 54.31
CA ALA A 117 9.55 23.30 53.36
C ALA A 117 10.41 22.82 52.18
N PHE A 118 11.32 21.87 52.40
CA PHE A 118 12.15 21.27 51.34
C PHE A 118 11.33 20.36 50.41
N ARG A 119 10.45 19.51 50.95
CA ARG A 119 9.56 18.65 50.14
C ARG A 119 8.54 19.45 49.34
N ASP A 120 7.95 20.47 49.95
CA ASP A 120 6.99 21.36 49.28
C ASP A 120 7.64 22.10 48.09
N ALA A 121 8.97 22.26 48.07
CA ALA A 121 9.71 22.84 46.96
C ALA A 121 10.13 21.84 45.86
N LEU A 122 10.00 20.53 46.12
CA LEU A 122 10.29 19.44 45.16
C LEU A 122 9.04 18.89 44.44
N ALA A 123 7.85 19.19 44.96
CA ALA A 123 6.55 18.82 44.38
C ALA A 123 6.13 19.79 43.26
#